data_AF-A0A5A7RLA0-F1
#
_entry.id   AF-A0A5A7RLA0-F1
#
_cell.length_a   1.000
_cell.length_b   1.000
_cell.length_c   1.000
_cell.angle_alpha   90.00
_cell.angle_beta   90.00
_cell.angle_gamma   90.00
#
_symmetry.space_group_name_H-M   'P 1'
#
loop_
_entity.id
_entity.type
_entity.pdbx_description
1 polymer ?
#
loop_
_entity_poly.entity_id
_entity_poly.type
_entity_poly.pdbx_seq_one_letter_code
_entity_poly.pdbx_strand_id
1 'polypeptide(L)' 'EIGDIAYWPEGKAICIFLGLTPISKDKPVAISPVNLFAKLEESLKIEEGSKVCIRKEK' A
#
# COMPACT_ATOMS: atom_id res chain seq x y z
N GLU A 1 -5.30 6.38 -3.95
CA GLU A 1 -5.49 5.89 -5.32
C GLU A 1 -4.86 4.52 -5.49
N ILE A 2 -5.14 3.82 -6.59
CA ILE A 2 -4.37 2.61 -6.94
C ILE A 2 -2.93 3.06 -7.20
N GLY A 3 -1.97 2.40 -6.56
CA GLY A 3 -0.56 2.75 -6.58
C GLY A 3 -0.07 3.54 -5.36
N ASP A 4 -0.96 4.06 -4.52
CA ASP A 4 -0.54 4.82 -3.33
C ASP A 4 0.16 3.91 -2.31
N ILE A 5 1.16 4.47 -1.64
CA ILE A 5 1.91 3.82 -0.56
C ILE A 5 1.78 4.67 0.71
N ALA A 6 1.37 4.02 1.79
CA ALA A 6 1.13 4.67 3.07
C ALA A 6 1.77 3.92 4.22
N TYR A 7 2.10 4.65 5.28
CA TYR A 7 2.44 4.06 6.57
C TYR A 7 1.16 3.98 7.40
N TRP A 8 0.86 2.79 7.93
CA TRP A 8 -0.27 2.55 8.82
C TRP A 8 0.23 2.47 10.27
N PRO A 9 -0.04 3.49 11.10
CA PRO A 9 0.49 3.56 12.45
C PRO A 9 0.01 2.44 13.37
N GLU A 10 -1.27 2.06 13.26
CA GLU A 10 -1.88 1.06 14.16
C GLU A 10 -1.28 -0.33 13.93
N GLY A 11 -1.07 -0.74 12.68
CA GLY A 11 -0.46 -2.02 12.34
C GLY A 11 1.06 -2.02 12.28
N LYS A 12 1.71 -0.85 12.44
CA LYS A 12 3.16 -0.65 12.23
C LYS A 12 3.63 -1.22 10.89
N ALA A 13 2.85 -0.97 9.85
CA ALA A 13 3.01 -1.60 8.53
C ALA A 13 3.06 -0.57 7.41
N ILE A 14 3.69 -0.96 6.30
CA ILE A 14 3.60 -0.24 5.04
C ILE A 14 2.46 -0.87 4.24
N CYS A 15 1.51 -0.04 3.83
CA CYS A 15 0.40 -0.41 2.97
C CYS A 15 0.69 0.03 1.54
N ILE A 16 0.48 -0.88 0.59
CA ILE A 16 0.56 -0.60 -0.85
C ILE A 16 -0.83 -0.88 -1.44
N PHE A 17 -1.49 0.16 -1.95
CA PHE A 17 -2.84 0.05 -2.49
C PHE A 17 -2.82 -0.43 -3.94
N LEU A 18 -2.75 -1.75 -4.15
CA LEU A 18 -2.76 -2.37 -5.48
C LEU A 18 -4.16 -2.48 -6.13
N GLY A 19 -5.21 -2.17 -5.38
CA GLY A 19 -6.60 -2.29 -5.82
C GLY A 19 -7.58 -1.82 -4.74
N LEU A 20 -8.87 -2.10 -4.96
CA LEU A 20 -9.93 -1.81 -3.99
C LEU A 20 -9.74 -2.64 -2.72
N THR A 21 -9.96 -2.01 -1.57
CA THR A 21 -10.03 -2.70 -0.27
C THR A 21 -11.47 -3.17 0.00
N PRO A 22 -11.71 -4.09 0.96
CA PRO A 22 -13.06 -4.59 1.26
C PRO A 22 -14.10 -3.51 1.60
N ILE A 23 -13.67 -2.34 2.10
CA ILE A 23 -14.55 -1.21 2.43
C ILE A 23 -14.63 -0.16 1.32
N SER A 24 -13.89 -0.34 0.24
CA SER A 24 -13.84 0.61 -0.86
C SER A 24 -15.13 0.56 -1.68
N LYS A 25 -15.57 1.72 -2.18
CA LYS A 25 -16.65 1.82 -3.18
C LYS A 25 -16.05 1.99 -4.58
N ASP A 26 -15.47 3.16 -4.84
CA ASP A 26 -14.95 3.51 -6.16
C ASP A 26 -13.42 3.62 -6.21
N LYS A 27 -12.78 3.86 -5.06
CA LYS A 27 -11.33 4.03 -4.93
C LYS A 27 -10.81 3.33 -3.67
N PRO A 28 -9.51 2.97 -3.60
CA PRO A 28 -8.94 2.36 -2.42
C PRO A 28 -9.10 3.24 -1.17
N VAL A 29 -9.63 2.66 -0.10
CA VAL A 29 -9.82 3.33 1.20
C VAL A 29 -9.17 2.49 2.30
N ALA A 30 -8.34 3.14 3.13
CA ALA A 30 -7.78 2.53 4.32
C ALA A 30 -8.86 2.35 5.40
N ILE A 31 -8.79 1.26 6.17
CA ILE A 31 -9.75 0.99 7.25
C ILE A 31 -9.67 2.02 8.39
N SER A 32 -8.52 2.67 8.55
CA SER A 32 -8.27 3.72 9.54
C SER A 32 -7.22 4.72 9.02
N PRO A 33 -6.91 5.83 9.74
CA PRO A 33 -5.97 6.84 9.26
C PRO A 33 -4.58 6.28 8.91
N VAL A 34 -4.07 6.70 7.76
CA VAL A 34 -2.74 6.33 7.24
C VAL A 34 -2.02 7.57 6.72
N ASN A 35 -0.69 7.53 6.73
CA ASN A 35 0.14 8.60 6.22
C ASN A 35 0.65 8.23 4.82
N LEU A 36 0.12 8.87 3.78
CA LEU A 36 0.62 8.72 2.42
C LEU A 36 2.01 9.34 2.31
N PHE A 37 2.97 8.60 1.77
CA PHE A 37 4.35 9.08 1.64
C PHE A 37 5.02 8.74 0.31
N ALA A 38 4.43 7.86 -0.51
CA ALA A 38 4.96 7.50 -1.82
C ALA A 38 3.85 7.00 -2.75
N LYS A 39 4.19 6.85 -4.03
CA LYS A 39 3.34 6.27 -5.07
C LYS A 39 4.19 5.31 -5.90
N LEU A 40 3.60 4.20 -6.33
CA LEU A 40 4.22 3.26 -7.25
C LEU A 40 4.46 3.95 -8.60
N GLU A 41 5.66 3.78 -9.16
CA GLU A 41 6.00 4.23 -10.51
C GLU A 41 5.37 3.34 -11.58
N GLU A 42 5.24 2.03 -11.29
CA GLU A 42 4.69 1.03 -12.20
C GLU A 42 3.70 0.09 -11.49
N SER A 43 2.77 -0.48 -12.26
CA SER A 43 1.81 -1.46 -11.73
C SER A 43 2.49 -2.76 -11.35
N LEU A 44 2.25 -3.24 -10.14
CA LEU A 44 2.85 -4.46 -9.62
C LEU A 44 1.76 -5.52 -9.33
N LYS A 45 2.03 -6.78 -9.70
CA LYS A 45 1.18 -7.93 -9.31
C LYS A 45 1.93 -8.78 -8.31
N ILE A 46 1.35 -8.96 -7.12
CA ILE A 46 1.94 -9.73 -6.02
C ILE A 46 0.91 -10.75 -5.55
N GLU A 47 1.36 -11.97 -5.29
CA GLU A 47 0.56 -13.03 -4.67
C GLU A 47 0.74 -13.04 -3.15
N GLU A 48 -0.28 -13.49 -2.42
CA GLU A 48 -0.20 -13.66 -0.98
C GLU A 48 0.99 -14.55 -0.58
N GLY A 49 1.74 -14.14 0.44
CA GLY A 49 2.94 -14.84 0.89
C GLY A 49 4.23 -14.51 0.13
N SER A 50 4.17 -13.65 -0.89
CA SER A 50 5.38 -13.18 -1.59
C SER A 50 6.34 -12.45 -0.64
N LYS A 51 7.64 -12.73 -0.78
CA LYS A 51 8.68 -12.06 0.01
C LYS A 51 8.94 -10.66 -0.52
N VAL A 52 8.98 -9.67 0.38
CA VAL A 52 9.30 -8.28 0.06
C VAL A 52 10.64 -7.90 0.70
N CYS A 53 11.54 -7.31 -0.08
CA CYS A 53 12.83 -6.81 0.39
C CYS A 53 12.89 -5.30 0.23
N ILE A 54 13.09 -4.57 1.33
CA ILE A 54 13.29 -3.12 1.30
C ILE A 54 14.78 -2.86 1.36
N ARG A 55 15.29 -2.08 0.41
CA ARG A 55 16.69 -1.63 0.38
C ARG A 55 16.71 -0.11 0.35
N LYS A 56 17.67 0.47 1.06
CA LYS A 56 17.99 1.88 0.96
C LYS A 56 19.12 2.03 -0.05
N GLU A 57 18.89 2.74 -1.14
CA GLU A 57 19.98 3.15 -2.02
C GLU A 57 20.83 4.22 -1.31
N LYS A 58 22.14 4.17 -1.58
CA LYS A 58 23.15 5.04 -0.98
C LYS A 58 23.30 6.32 -1.80
#